data_AF-A0A434GAY4-F1
#
_entry.id   AF-A0A434GAY4-F1
#
_cell.length_a   1.000
_cell.length_b   1.000
_cell.length_c   1.000
_cell.angle_alpha   90.00
_cell.angle_beta   90.00
_cell.angle_gamma   90.00
#
_symmetry.space_group_name_H-M   'P 1'
#
loop_
_entity.id
_entity.type
_entity.pdbx_description
1 polymer ?
#
loop_
_entity_poly.entity_id
_entity_poly.type
_entity_poly.pdbx_seq_one_letter_code
_entity_poly.pdbx_strand_id
1 'polypeptide(L)' 'MKYSIFSLARAALSGHKNWQPTWRDAAPKDRYDVVIIGGGGHGLAT' A
#
# COMPACT_ATOMS: atom_id res chain seq x y z
N MET A 1 -8.98 -5.03 -9.84
CA MET A 1 -9.76 -4.71 -8.63
C MET A 1 -10.35 -3.31 -8.78
N LYS A 2 -11.68 -3.16 -8.84
CA LYS A 2 -12.32 -1.85 -8.93
C LYS A 2 -12.57 -1.36 -7.50
N TYR A 3 -11.80 -0.38 -7.05
CA TYR A 3 -12.04 0.27 -5.77
C TYR A 3 -13.28 1.15 -5.91
N SER A 4 -14.35 0.80 -5.20
CA SER A 4 -15.56 1.62 -5.08
C SER A 4 -15.78 2.00 -3.62
N ILE A 5 -16.46 3.13 -3.38
CA ILE A 5 -16.78 3.60 -2.02
C ILE A 5 -17.51 2.52 -1.21
N PHE A 6 -18.41 1.77 -1.85
CA PHE A 6 -19.12 0.65 -1.23
C PHE A 6 -18.18 -0.51 -0.84
N SER A 7 -17.22 -0.86 -1.71
CA SER A 7 -16.22 -1.89 -1.40
C SER A 7 -15.28 -1.48 -0.26
N LEU A 8 -14.90 -0.20 -0.19
CA LEU A 8 -14.08 0.35 0.89
C LEU A 8 -14.85 0.36 2.22
N ALA A 9 -16.10 0.81 2.22
CA ALA A 9 -16.94 0.82 3.42
C ALA A 9 -17.16 -0.60 3.96
N ARG A 10 -17.44 -1.57 3.07
CA ARG A 10 -17.56 -2.99 3.46
C ARG A 10 -16.25 -3.56 4.01
N ALA A 11 -15.12 -3.21 3.41
CA ALA A 11 -13.80 -3.64 3.88
C ALA A 11 -13.47 -3.03 5.27
N ALA A 12 -13.80 -1.75 5.49
CA ALA A 12 -13.65 -1.08 6.77
C ALA A 12 -14.51 -1.73 7.86
N LEU A 13 -15.78 -2.02 7.58
CA LEU A 13 -16.69 -2.72 8.50
C LEU A 13 -16.26 -4.16 8.79
N SER A 14 -15.59 -4.83 7.84
CA SER A 14 -15.03 -6.18 8.04
C SER A 14 -13.72 -6.21 8.83
N GLY A 15 -13.24 -5.06 9.31
CA GLY A 15 -11.98 -4.96 10.04
C GLY A 15 -10.75 -5.14 9.14
N HIS A 16 -10.82 -4.73 7.88
CA HIS A 16 -9.72 -4.81 6.90
C HIS A 16 -9.22 -6.26 6.65
N LYS A 17 -10.07 -7.27 6.81
CA LYS A 17 -9.65 -8.69 6.76
C LYS A 17 -9.49 -9.29 5.36
N ASN A 18 -9.87 -8.59 4.29
CA ASN A 18 -9.90 -9.15 2.93
C ASN A 18 -9.19 -8.28 1.88
N TRP A 19 -8.21 -7.46 2.30
CA TRP A 19 -7.37 -6.74 1.34
C TRP A 19 -6.40 -7.72 0.69
N GLN A 20 -6.48 -7.85 -0.63
CA GLN A 20 -5.40 -8.51 -1.36
C GLN A 20 -4.16 -7.60 -1.33
N PRO A 21 -2.94 -8.17 -1.23
CA PRO A 21 -1.72 -7.40 -1.37
C PRO A 21 -1.75 -6.63 -2.69
N THR A 22 -1.73 -5.31 -2.60
CA THR A 22 -1.79 -4.42 -3.77
C THR A 22 -0.40 -4.11 -4.31
N TRP A 23 0.61 -4.26 -3.46
CA TRP A 23 2.01 -4.08 -3.81
C TRP A 23 2.55 -5.36 -4.41
N ARG A 24 3.31 -5.24 -5.51
CA ARG A 24 4.06 -6.38 -6.04
C ARG A 24 5.14 -6.79 -5.04
N ASP A 25 5.33 -8.09 -4.89
CA ASP A 25 6.52 -8.62 -4.22
C ASP A 25 7.71 -8.50 -5.19
N ALA A 26 8.53 -7.48 -4.98
CA ALA A 26 9.63 -7.14 -5.86
C ALA A 26 10.95 -7.33 -5.14
N ALA A 27 11.85 -8.10 -5.76
CA ALA A 27 13.24 -8.11 -5.34
C ALA A 27 13.82 -6.68 -5.39
N PRO A 28 14.62 -6.29 -4.39
CA PRO A 28 15.36 -5.04 -4.45
C PRO A 28 16.23 -4.98 -5.71
N LYS A 29 16.33 -3.80 -6.31
CA LYS A 29 17.26 -3.52 -7.40
C LYS A 29 18.67 -3.44 -6.83
N ASP A 30 19.67 -3.77 -7.65
CA ASP A 30 21.08 -3.65 -7.26
C ASP A 30 21.50 -2.20 -6.95
N ARG A 31 20.80 -1.22 -7.54
CA ARG A 31 21.07 0.20 -7.35
C ARG A 31 19.79 1.02 -7.33
N TYR A 32 19.81 2.04 -6.48
CA TYR A 32 18.76 3.04 -6.35
C TYR A 32 19.42 4.40 -6.26
N ASP A 33 18.90 5.36 -7.02
CA ASP A 33 19.32 6.75 -6.88
C ASP A 33 18.75 7.35 -5.57
N VAL A 34 17.59 6.84 -5.11
CA VAL A 34 16.94 7.21 -3.85
C VAL A 34 16.28 5.98 -3.22
N VAL A 35 16.44 5.83 -1.91
CA VAL A 35 15.73 4.83 -1.08
C VAL A 35 14.94 5.56 0.00
N ILE A 36 13.63 5.34 0.05
CA ILE A 36 12.76 5.90 1.09
C ILE A 36 12.65 4.89 2.23
N ILE A 37 13.11 5.27 3.42
CA ILE A 37 13.00 4.45 4.62
C ILE A 37 11.85 4.99 5.48
N GLY A 38 10.77 4.23 5.55
CA GLY A 38 9.53 4.59 6.25
C GLY A 38 8.44 5.13 5.32
N GLY A 39 7.55 4.25 4.87
CA GLY A 39 6.42 4.60 3.97
C GLY A 39 5.20 5.24 4.67
N GLY A 40 5.41 5.84 5.84
CA GLY A 40 4.36 6.60 6.53
C GLY A 40 4.22 8.02 5.96
N GLY A 41 3.16 8.74 6.34
CA GLY A 41 2.88 10.09 5.82
C GLY A 41 4.02 11.12 5.97
N HIS A 42 4.95 10.91 6.90
CA HIS A 42 6.13 11.77 7.06
C HIS A 42 7.25 11.43 6.06
N GLY A 43 7.48 10.15 5.75
CA GLY A 43 8.56 9.72 4.86
C GLY A 43 8.22 9.82 3.36
N LEU A 44 6.95 10.05 3.02
CA LEU A 44 6.51 10.33 1.64
C LEU A 44 6.28 11.82 1.35
N ALA A 45 6.29 12.66 2.39
CA ALA A 45 6.08 14.10 2.28
C ALA A 45 7.41 14.90 2.23
N THR A 46 8.54 14.24 2.46
CA THR A 46 9.91 14.80 2.40
C THR A 46 10.71 14.07 1.34
#